data_AF-A0A2V8BIY7-F1
#
_entry.id   AF-A0A2V8BIY7-F1
#
_cell.length_a   1.000
_cell.length_b   1.000
_cell.length_c   1.000
_cell.angle_alpha   90.00
_cell.angle_beta   90.00
_cell.angle_gamma   90.00
#
_symmetry.space_group_name_H-M   'P 1'
#
loop_
_entity.id
_entity.type
_entity.pdbx_description
1 polymer ?
#
loop_
_entity_poly.entity_id
_entity_poly.type
_entity_poly.pdbx_seq_one_letter_code
_entity_poly.pdbx_strand_id
1 'polypeptide(L)'
;MDRRSFLQSIGAAALSPRLQPRVGPATSSRPSGPAGGRKAVLISLLPGGVPGAADAPAAPGRVQGVLPYLDRFALARDAGFDAIEMQTISRNEEAAEIREASAKTGLRIHSVMNADHWRFPLSSSDRDVVNRSVAGMETSLRNAALWGADTVLLVPAVVDPATSYRDAWTRSQDVIRGRLLPRAQELKVIIAVEEVWNKFLLSPLELARYVDEFDSPWLKAYFDVGNVVFYGYPQDWIRTLAGQGAFERLPARSSERPLHLAEHRRRRHRLAGGASRVCRRRLSRLCDDGSGTG
;
A
#
# COMPACT_ATOMS: atom_id res chain seq x y z
N MET A 1 -69.57 -19.27 19.41
CA MET A 1 -70.30 -20.46 19.89
C MET A 1 -70.40 -21.41 18.71
N ASP A 2 -70.10 -22.69 18.78
CA ASP A 2 -69.65 -23.57 19.86
C ASP A 2 -69.18 -24.85 19.12
N ARG A 3 -67.99 -25.39 19.40
CA ARG A 3 -67.62 -26.35 20.46
C ARG A 3 -68.00 -27.81 20.15
N ARG A 4 -67.08 -28.69 20.53
CA ARG A 4 -67.18 -30.17 20.69
C ARG A 4 -67.17 -30.89 19.34
N SER A 5 -66.20 -31.72 18.97
CA SER A 5 -65.22 -32.55 19.70
C SER A 5 -64.08 -32.82 18.71
N PHE A 6 -62.83 -33.03 19.07
CA PHE A 6 -62.40 -34.24 19.77
C PHE A 6 -60.92 -34.05 20.18
N LEU A 7 -60.70 -33.84 21.47
CA LEU A 7 -59.40 -34.07 22.11
C LEU A 7 -59.32 -35.54 22.51
N GLN A 8 -58.07 -36.01 22.67
CA GLN A 8 -57.58 -37.29 23.21
C GLN A 8 -57.25 -38.31 22.10
N SER A 9 -55.98 -38.64 21.86
CA SER A 9 -55.18 -39.41 22.82
C SER A 9 -53.66 -39.29 22.62
N ILE A 10 -52.96 -39.01 23.73
CA ILE A 10 -51.78 -39.68 24.31
C ILE A 10 -50.54 -39.92 23.44
N GLY A 11 -49.40 -39.36 23.88
CA GLY A 11 -48.07 -39.82 23.47
C GLY A 11 -46.95 -38.94 24.00
N ALA A 12 -46.64 -39.02 25.30
CA ALA A 12 -45.48 -38.37 25.90
C ALA A 12 -44.18 -38.99 25.37
N ALA A 13 -43.31 -38.18 24.78
CA ALA A 13 -41.90 -38.52 24.59
C ALA A 13 -41.06 -37.27 24.94
N ALA A 14 -40.48 -37.30 26.13
CA ALA A 14 -39.50 -36.33 26.58
C ALA A 14 -38.20 -36.54 25.76
N LEU A 15 -37.84 -35.54 24.95
CA LEU A 15 -36.52 -35.44 24.35
C LEU A 15 -35.80 -34.24 24.96
N SER A 16 -34.84 -34.56 25.83
CA SER A 16 -33.89 -33.61 26.42
C SER A 16 -33.16 -32.83 25.33
N PRO A 17 -32.98 -31.49 25.47
CA PRO A 17 -32.12 -30.76 24.56
C PRO A 17 -30.67 -31.17 24.83
N ARG A 18 -30.03 -31.84 23.85
CA ARG A 18 -28.57 -31.97 23.81
C ARG A 18 -27.99 -30.57 23.66
N LEU A 19 -27.41 -30.05 24.74
CA LEU A 19 -26.48 -28.92 24.71
C LEU A 19 -25.36 -29.25 23.71
N GLN A 20 -25.40 -28.63 22.54
CA GLN A 20 -24.22 -28.54 21.69
C GLN A 20 -23.32 -27.43 22.24
N PRO A 21 -22.02 -27.67 22.43
CA PRO A 21 -21.11 -26.62 22.86
C PRO A 21 -20.98 -25.59 21.73
N ARG A 22 -21.33 -24.33 22.05
CA ARG A 22 -21.00 -23.16 21.24
C ARG A 22 -19.48 -23.08 21.12
N VAL A 23 -18.95 -23.45 19.95
CA VAL A 23 -17.58 -23.13 19.58
C VAL A 23 -17.55 -21.63 19.29
N GLY A 24 -17.06 -20.85 20.26
CA GLY A 24 -16.74 -19.43 20.04
C GLY A 24 -15.60 -19.28 19.03
N PRO A 25 -15.47 -18.12 18.35
CA PRO A 25 -14.38 -17.90 17.40
C PRO A 25 -13.05 -18.05 18.12
N ALA A 26 -12.17 -18.91 17.58
CA ALA A 26 -10.82 -19.10 18.05
C ALA A 26 -10.06 -17.78 17.92
N THR A 27 -9.79 -17.12 19.04
CA THR A 27 -8.86 -16.00 19.11
C THR A 27 -7.45 -16.54 19.01
N SER A 28 -6.89 -16.57 17.79
CA SER A 28 -5.46 -16.77 17.61
C SER A 28 -4.73 -15.49 18.05
N SER A 29 -4.43 -15.40 19.34
CA SER A 29 -3.58 -14.34 19.88
C SER A 29 -2.14 -14.63 19.47
N ARG A 30 -1.76 -14.09 18.31
CA ARG A 30 -0.37 -14.00 17.87
C ARG A 30 0.35 -13.02 18.82
N PRO A 31 1.53 -13.35 19.36
CA PRO A 31 2.21 -12.47 20.31
C PRO A 31 2.52 -11.12 19.64
N SER A 32 2.01 -10.04 20.23
CA SER A 32 2.31 -8.67 19.84
C SER A 32 3.73 -8.34 20.29
N GLY A 33 4.66 -8.34 19.33
CA GLY A 33 5.99 -7.76 19.52
C GLY A 33 5.92 -6.28 19.93
N PRO A 34 7.04 -5.70 20.41
CA PRO A 34 7.06 -4.38 21.01
C PRO A 34 6.46 -3.33 20.08
N ALA A 35 5.74 -2.36 20.68
CA ALA A 35 4.95 -1.31 20.04
C ALA A 35 5.78 -0.24 19.29
N GLY A 36 6.92 -0.61 18.70
CA GLY A 36 7.59 0.17 17.68
C GLY A 36 6.85 -0.01 16.35
N GLY A 37 6.57 1.08 15.64
CA GLY A 37 6.00 0.97 14.30
C GLY A 37 6.91 0.12 13.41
N ARG A 38 6.35 -0.93 12.78
CA ARG A 38 7.10 -1.78 11.85
C ARG A 38 7.55 -0.94 10.67
N LYS A 39 8.86 -0.90 10.40
CA LYS A 39 9.44 -0.14 9.29
C LYS A 39 9.87 -1.08 8.19
N ALA A 40 9.58 -0.68 6.96
CA ALA A 40 10.09 -1.37 5.79
C ALA A 40 10.88 -0.42 4.88
N VAL A 41 11.75 -1.01 4.07
CA VAL A 41 12.54 -0.31 3.05
C VAL A 41 12.30 -0.95 1.69
N LEU A 42 12.12 -0.11 0.67
CA LEU A 42 12.15 -0.58 -0.72
C LEU A 42 13.59 -0.96 -1.06
N ILE A 43 13.77 -2.17 -1.60
CA ILE A 43 15.09 -2.73 -1.90
C ILE A 43 15.98 -1.77 -2.70
N SER A 44 15.42 -1.00 -3.65
CA SER A 44 16.16 -0.03 -4.49
C SER A 44 16.70 1.19 -3.75
N LEU A 45 16.22 1.48 -2.53
CA LEU A 45 16.74 2.56 -1.68
C LEU A 45 17.99 2.12 -0.90
N LEU A 46 18.25 0.82 -0.81
CA LEU A 46 19.48 0.30 -0.24
C LEU A 46 20.60 0.45 -1.29
N PRO A 47 21.82 0.83 -0.86
CA PRO A 47 22.95 0.98 -1.75
C PRO A 47 23.07 -0.21 -2.71
N GLY A 48 23.10 0.10 -4.01
CA GLY A 48 23.69 -0.79 -4.99
C GLY A 48 25.17 -1.00 -4.65
N GLY A 49 25.86 -0.04 -4.06
CA GLY A 49 27.19 -0.29 -3.53
C GLY A 49 27.67 0.96 -2.82
N VAL A 50 28.46 0.78 -1.78
CA VAL A 50 29.22 1.87 -1.18
C VAL A 50 30.70 1.60 -1.44
N PRO A 51 31.49 2.58 -1.91
CA PRO A 51 32.94 2.46 -1.96
C PRO A 51 33.46 2.28 -0.54
N GLY A 52 34.14 1.16 -0.26
CA GLY A 52 34.72 0.91 1.07
C GLY A 52 35.04 -0.54 1.40
N ALA A 53 34.45 -1.52 0.71
CA ALA A 53 34.88 -2.92 0.78
C ALA A 53 35.86 -3.23 -0.35
N ALA A 54 37.04 -2.61 -0.31
CA ALA A 54 38.06 -2.75 -1.36
C ALA A 54 38.85 -4.09 -1.31
N ASP A 55 38.66 -4.94 -0.29
CA ASP A 55 39.59 -6.06 -0.06
C ASP A 55 38.97 -7.47 -0.09
N ALA A 56 37.68 -7.62 -0.44
CA ALA A 56 37.09 -8.95 -0.62
C ALA A 56 37.16 -9.37 -2.11
N PRO A 57 37.90 -10.44 -2.46
CA PRO A 57 37.99 -10.89 -3.84
C PRO A 57 36.59 -11.21 -4.38
N ALA A 58 36.28 -10.68 -5.56
CA ALA A 58 35.00 -10.89 -6.21
C ALA A 58 34.81 -12.39 -6.50
N ALA A 59 33.76 -12.98 -5.93
CA ALA A 59 33.27 -14.26 -6.40
C ALA A 59 32.81 -14.12 -7.87
N PRO A 60 33.07 -15.11 -8.74
CA PRO A 60 32.69 -15.05 -10.15
C PRO A 60 31.17 -14.89 -10.28
N GLY A 61 30.72 -13.87 -11.03
CA GLY A 61 29.30 -13.52 -11.25
C GLY A 61 28.86 -12.16 -10.71
N ARG A 62 29.74 -11.40 -10.04
CA ARG A 62 29.42 -10.06 -9.52
C ARG A 62 29.28 -9.04 -10.66
N VAL A 63 28.10 -8.48 -10.85
CA VAL A 63 27.92 -7.22 -11.62
C VAL A 63 28.51 -6.10 -10.74
N GLN A 64 29.52 -5.39 -11.25
CA GLN A 64 30.18 -4.31 -10.50
C GLN A 64 29.15 -3.27 -10.02
N GLY A 65 29.20 -2.93 -8.73
CA GLY A 65 28.40 -1.84 -8.15
C GLY A 65 26.99 -2.20 -7.67
N VAL A 66 26.63 -3.49 -7.59
CA VAL A 66 25.40 -3.98 -6.91
C VAL A 66 25.75 -5.00 -5.81
N LEU A 67 25.40 -4.70 -4.56
CA LEU A 67 25.54 -5.61 -3.42
C LEU A 67 24.63 -6.83 -3.68
N PRO A 68 25.13 -8.06 -3.45
CA PRO A 68 24.29 -9.26 -3.43
C PRO A 68 23.06 -9.10 -2.54
N TYR A 69 21.98 -9.82 -2.84
CA TYR A 69 20.74 -9.71 -2.05
C TYR A 69 20.97 -10.00 -0.57
N LEU A 70 21.81 -10.99 -0.24
CA LEU A 70 22.16 -11.31 1.14
C LEU A 70 22.73 -10.09 1.89
N ASP A 71 23.66 -9.37 1.27
CA ASP A 71 24.32 -8.20 1.87
C ASP A 71 23.34 -7.02 2.03
N ARG A 72 22.44 -6.82 1.06
CA ARG A 72 21.39 -5.79 1.14
C ARG A 72 20.40 -6.09 2.25
N PHE A 73 19.98 -7.35 2.39
CA PHE A 73 19.09 -7.77 3.47
C PHE A 73 19.75 -7.64 4.85
N ALA A 74 21.04 -8.02 4.97
CA ALA A 74 21.81 -7.83 6.19
C ALA A 74 21.92 -6.34 6.55
N LEU A 75 22.25 -5.49 5.56
CA LEU A 75 22.32 -4.04 5.75
C LEU A 75 20.98 -3.45 6.24
N ALA A 76 19.86 -3.87 5.65
CA ALA A 76 18.54 -3.41 6.07
C ALA A 76 18.22 -3.83 7.51
N ARG A 77 18.50 -5.08 7.87
CA ARG A 77 18.35 -5.57 9.25
C ARG A 77 19.22 -4.76 10.21
N ASP A 78 20.48 -4.55 9.87
CA ASP A 78 21.44 -3.83 10.71
C ASP A 78 21.09 -2.34 10.85
N ALA A 79 20.43 -1.76 9.84
CA ALA A 79 19.85 -0.42 9.89
C ALA A 79 18.53 -0.34 10.70
N GLY A 80 18.01 -1.46 11.20
CA GLY A 80 16.82 -1.54 12.04
C GLY A 80 15.50 -1.53 11.28
N PHE A 81 15.49 -2.00 10.03
CA PHE A 81 14.24 -2.30 9.31
C PHE A 81 13.70 -3.67 9.72
N ASP A 82 12.37 -3.81 9.71
CA ASP A 82 11.65 -5.05 10.06
C ASP A 82 11.28 -5.88 8.82
N ALA A 83 11.26 -5.26 7.64
CA ALA A 83 10.90 -5.92 6.40
C ALA A 83 11.47 -5.19 5.16
N ILE A 84 11.44 -5.90 4.03
CA ILE A 84 11.76 -5.36 2.71
C ILE A 84 10.53 -5.38 1.81
N GLU A 85 10.37 -4.32 1.04
CA GLU A 85 9.55 -4.31 -0.16
C GLU A 85 10.44 -4.62 -1.37
N MET A 86 10.06 -5.63 -2.14
CA MET A 86 10.79 -6.07 -3.33
C MET A 86 10.15 -5.52 -4.60
N GLN A 87 10.90 -5.54 -5.70
CA GLN A 87 10.35 -5.31 -7.04
C GLN A 87 10.00 -6.65 -7.70
N THR A 88 9.28 -6.59 -8.83
CA THR A 88 9.00 -7.76 -9.67
C THR A 88 10.30 -8.42 -10.16
N ILE A 89 10.41 -9.74 -10.04
CA ILE A 89 11.56 -10.53 -10.47
C ILE A 89 11.10 -11.65 -11.40
N SER A 90 11.46 -11.53 -12.68
CA SER A 90 11.01 -12.44 -13.73
C SER A 90 11.81 -13.74 -13.81
N ARG A 91 13.07 -13.76 -13.36
CA ARG A 91 13.93 -14.95 -13.39
C ARG A 91 13.75 -15.77 -12.12
N ASN A 92 13.46 -17.06 -12.27
CA ASN A 92 13.17 -17.95 -11.14
C ASN A 92 14.38 -18.15 -10.22
N GLU A 93 15.58 -18.21 -10.79
CA GLU A 93 16.83 -18.39 -10.03
C GLU A 93 17.10 -17.19 -9.13
N GLU A 94 16.86 -15.99 -9.66
CA GLU A 94 17.00 -14.73 -8.90
C GLU A 94 15.94 -14.63 -7.81
N ALA A 95 14.69 -14.99 -8.10
CA ALA A 95 13.63 -15.02 -7.10
C ALA A 95 13.93 -16.03 -5.97
N ALA A 96 14.58 -17.15 -6.29
CA ALA A 96 15.04 -18.13 -5.30
C ALA A 96 16.21 -17.59 -4.44
N GLU A 97 17.17 -16.89 -5.03
CA GLU A 97 18.26 -16.21 -4.31
C GLU A 97 17.71 -15.21 -3.29
N ILE A 98 16.73 -14.40 -3.68
CA ILE A 98 16.07 -13.42 -2.79
C ILE A 98 15.37 -14.13 -1.62
N ARG A 99 14.68 -15.24 -1.89
CA ARG A 99 14.05 -16.06 -0.85
C ARG A 99 15.08 -16.56 0.16
N GLU A 100 16.22 -17.03 -0.34
CA GLU A 100 17.32 -17.51 0.50
C GLU A 100 17.94 -16.37 1.33
N ALA A 101 18.14 -15.19 0.75
CA ALA A 101 18.61 -14.00 1.47
C ALA A 101 17.66 -13.60 2.61
N SER A 102 16.35 -13.60 2.34
CA SER A 102 15.32 -13.37 3.36
C SER A 102 15.40 -14.39 4.51
N ALA A 103 15.50 -15.68 4.17
CA ALA A 103 15.59 -16.75 5.17
C ALA A 103 16.87 -16.66 6.03
N LYS A 104 18.03 -16.41 5.41
CA LYS A 104 19.33 -16.32 6.10
C LYS A 104 19.44 -15.13 7.03
N THR A 105 18.84 -14.00 6.66
CA THR A 105 18.91 -12.77 7.47
C THR A 105 17.79 -12.67 8.50
N GLY A 106 16.72 -13.45 8.33
CA GLY A 106 15.49 -13.36 9.13
C GLY A 106 14.63 -12.14 8.77
N LEU A 107 15.02 -11.36 7.76
CA LEU A 107 14.30 -10.17 7.34
C LEU A 107 13.22 -10.56 6.33
N ARG A 108 11.95 -10.40 6.71
CA ARG A 108 10.83 -10.81 5.85
C ARG A 108 10.67 -9.88 4.65
N ILE A 109 10.12 -10.41 3.57
CA ILE A 109 9.59 -9.61 2.46
C ILE A 109 8.10 -9.41 2.75
N HIS A 110 7.64 -8.16 2.83
CA HIS A 110 6.23 -7.88 3.15
C HIS A 110 5.37 -7.57 1.93
N SER A 111 5.96 -6.97 0.90
CA SER A 111 5.26 -6.60 -0.32
C SER A 111 6.14 -6.74 -1.55
N VAL A 112 5.49 -6.80 -2.71
CA VAL A 112 6.11 -6.66 -4.02
C VAL A 112 5.52 -5.44 -4.72
N MET A 113 6.34 -4.47 -5.08
CA MET A 113 5.96 -3.33 -5.91
C MET A 113 6.04 -3.74 -7.38
N ASN A 114 4.89 -3.80 -8.07
CA ASN A 114 4.88 -4.05 -9.50
C ASN A 114 5.51 -2.86 -10.25
N ALA A 115 6.63 -3.06 -10.95
CA ALA A 115 7.34 -1.98 -11.64
C ALA A 115 6.68 -1.57 -12.98
N ASP A 116 5.84 -2.43 -13.56
CA ASP A 116 5.39 -2.28 -14.94
C ASP A 116 4.11 -1.44 -15.11
N HIS A 117 3.33 -1.21 -14.05
CA HIS A 117 2.00 -0.59 -14.13
C HIS A 117 2.01 0.86 -14.66
N TRP A 118 3.15 1.57 -14.58
CA TRP A 118 3.27 2.93 -15.12
C TRP A 118 3.52 2.93 -16.62
N ARG A 119 4.33 1.97 -17.09
CA ARG A 119 4.64 1.82 -18.51
C ARG A 119 3.50 1.15 -19.26
N PHE A 120 2.75 0.29 -18.56
CA PHE A 120 1.62 -0.45 -19.10
C PHE A 120 0.40 -0.27 -18.20
N PRO A 121 -0.32 0.86 -18.30
CA PRO A 121 -1.47 1.09 -17.42
C PRO A 121 -2.65 0.19 -17.79
N LEU A 122 -3.37 -0.32 -16.77
CA LEU A 122 -4.58 -1.11 -16.98
C LEU A 122 -5.73 -0.31 -17.61
N SER A 123 -5.65 1.03 -17.57
CA SER A 123 -6.61 1.94 -18.18
C SER A 123 -6.46 2.13 -19.69
N SER A 124 -5.38 1.60 -20.29
CA SER A 124 -5.12 1.70 -21.72
C SER A 124 -6.27 1.10 -22.54
N SER A 125 -6.61 1.74 -23.68
CA SER A 125 -7.49 1.13 -24.69
C SER A 125 -6.79 0.06 -25.53
N ASP A 126 -5.45 0.01 -25.49
CA ASP A 126 -4.65 -0.99 -26.19
C ASP A 126 -4.57 -2.28 -25.36
N ARG A 127 -5.08 -3.38 -25.94
CA ARG A 127 -5.12 -4.69 -25.30
C ARG A 127 -3.73 -5.25 -25.03
N ASP A 128 -2.73 -4.96 -25.86
CA ASP A 128 -1.38 -5.48 -25.67
C ASP A 128 -0.68 -4.80 -24.51
N VAL A 129 -0.92 -3.50 -24.33
CA VAL A 129 -0.50 -2.75 -23.14
C VAL A 129 -1.11 -3.39 -21.88
N VAL A 130 -2.42 -3.62 -21.87
CA VAL A 130 -3.10 -4.27 -20.73
C VAL A 130 -2.55 -5.68 -20.47
N ASN A 131 -2.33 -6.48 -21.52
CA ASN A 131 -1.79 -7.84 -21.40
C ASN A 131 -0.41 -7.86 -20.75
N ARG A 132 0.46 -6.92 -21.10
CA ARG A 132 1.79 -6.80 -20.48
C ARG A 132 1.70 -6.45 -18.99
N SER A 133 0.82 -5.51 -18.63
CA SER A 133 0.59 -5.17 -17.22
C SER A 133 0.08 -6.36 -16.41
N VAL A 134 -0.85 -7.14 -16.98
CA VAL A 134 -1.39 -8.33 -16.31
C VAL A 134 -0.29 -9.38 -16.12
N ALA A 135 0.55 -9.62 -17.12
CA ALA A 135 1.68 -10.54 -16.98
C ALA A 135 2.69 -10.10 -15.90
N GLY A 136 2.96 -8.79 -15.79
CA GLY A 136 3.78 -8.22 -14.71
C GLY A 136 3.15 -8.40 -13.32
N MET A 137 1.83 -8.19 -13.21
CA MET A 137 1.08 -8.45 -11.98
C MET A 137 1.08 -9.93 -11.59
N GLU A 138 0.84 -10.84 -12.54
CA GLU A 138 0.89 -12.29 -12.30
C GLU A 138 2.27 -12.73 -11.82
N THR A 139 3.34 -12.17 -12.39
CA THR A 139 4.72 -12.42 -11.95
C THR A 139 4.93 -11.91 -10.52
N SER A 140 4.46 -10.70 -10.22
CA SER A 140 4.55 -10.12 -8.88
C SER A 140 3.78 -10.93 -7.83
N LEU A 141 2.58 -11.43 -8.17
CA LEU A 141 1.79 -12.32 -7.31
C LEU A 141 2.50 -13.65 -7.06
N ARG A 142 3.14 -14.25 -8.09
CA ARG A 142 3.97 -15.45 -7.92
C ARG A 142 5.19 -15.18 -7.04
N ASN A 143 5.87 -14.05 -7.22
CA ASN A 143 6.99 -13.65 -6.37
C ASN A 143 6.53 -13.49 -4.91
N ALA A 144 5.42 -12.79 -4.67
CA ALA A 144 4.85 -12.60 -3.34
C ALA A 144 4.54 -13.94 -2.67
N ALA A 145 3.89 -14.87 -3.38
CA ALA A 145 3.61 -16.22 -2.88
C ALA A 145 4.90 -17.00 -2.55
N LEU A 146 5.92 -16.94 -3.42
CA LEU A 146 7.21 -17.60 -3.19
C LEU A 146 7.93 -17.07 -1.93
N TRP A 147 7.84 -15.76 -1.71
CA TRP A 147 8.51 -15.07 -0.61
C TRP A 147 7.70 -15.01 0.69
N GLY A 148 6.44 -15.44 0.66
CA GLY A 148 5.53 -15.30 1.81
C GLY A 148 5.18 -13.83 2.12
N ALA A 149 5.16 -12.99 1.09
CA ALA A 149 4.73 -11.60 1.20
C ALA A 149 3.20 -11.52 1.26
N ASP A 150 2.67 -10.50 1.95
CA ASP A 150 1.24 -10.36 2.18
C ASP A 150 0.55 -9.70 0.97
N THR A 151 1.25 -8.78 0.30
CA THR A 151 0.65 -7.87 -0.68
C THR A 151 1.47 -7.67 -1.95
N VAL A 152 0.79 -7.38 -3.07
CA VAL A 152 1.39 -6.78 -4.27
C VAL A 152 0.79 -5.38 -4.47
N LEU A 153 1.65 -4.37 -4.53
CA LEU A 153 1.24 -2.98 -4.77
C LEU A 153 0.92 -2.76 -6.25
N LEU A 154 -0.21 -2.12 -6.52
CA LEU A 154 -0.73 -1.79 -7.85
C LEU A 154 -1.14 -0.32 -7.91
N VAL A 155 -0.56 0.45 -8.84
CA VAL A 155 -1.19 1.67 -9.35
C VAL A 155 -2.22 1.26 -10.41
N PRO A 156 -3.52 1.50 -10.19
CA PRO A 156 -4.56 0.79 -10.93
C PRO A 156 -4.79 1.36 -12.33
N ALA A 157 -4.52 2.64 -12.55
CA ALA A 157 -4.83 3.33 -13.79
C ALA A 157 -3.98 4.60 -13.92
N VAL A 158 -3.89 5.14 -15.13
CA VAL A 158 -3.35 6.47 -15.44
C VAL A 158 -4.41 7.26 -16.21
N VAL A 159 -4.57 8.55 -15.88
CA VAL A 159 -5.44 9.49 -16.59
C VAL A 159 -4.57 10.45 -17.43
N ASP A 160 -4.85 10.50 -18.73
CA ASP A 160 -4.09 11.26 -19.72
C ASP A 160 -5.03 11.84 -20.81
N PRO A 161 -4.55 12.61 -21.81
CA PRO A 161 -5.41 13.19 -22.84
C PRO A 161 -6.23 12.17 -23.66
N ALA A 162 -5.80 10.91 -23.73
CA ALA A 162 -6.49 9.84 -24.43
C ALA A 162 -7.37 8.98 -23.52
N THR A 163 -7.14 9.02 -22.20
CA THR A 163 -7.80 8.20 -21.19
C THR A 163 -8.52 9.07 -20.17
N SER A 164 -9.84 9.15 -20.29
CA SER A 164 -10.67 9.91 -19.34
C SER A 164 -10.67 9.29 -17.94
N TYR A 165 -11.03 10.07 -16.92
CA TYR A 165 -11.17 9.56 -15.54
C TYR A 165 -12.18 8.40 -15.45
N ARG A 166 -13.28 8.49 -16.20
CA ARG A 166 -14.29 7.44 -16.27
C ARG A 166 -13.72 6.17 -16.90
N ASP A 167 -13.01 6.30 -18.02
CA ASP A 167 -12.38 5.16 -18.68
C ASP A 167 -11.33 4.51 -17.79
N ALA A 168 -10.51 5.33 -17.10
CA ALA A 168 -9.56 4.86 -16.12
C ALA A 168 -10.24 4.01 -15.06
N TRP A 169 -11.31 4.53 -14.44
CA TRP A 169 -12.10 3.82 -13.43
C TRP A 169 -12.68 2.50 -13.94
N THR A 170 -13.41 2.54 -15.06
CA THR A 170 -14.12 1.36 -15.55
C THR A 170 -13.16 0.29 -16.06
N ARG A 171 -12.19 0.65 -16.92
CA ARG A 171 -11.29 -0.32 -17.56
C ARG A 171 -10.37 -0.99 -16.55
N SER A 172 -9.82 -0.24 -15.59
CA SER A 172 -8.96 -0.84 -14.56
C SER A 172 -9.74 -1.81 -13.69
N GLN A 173 -10.96 -1.47 -13.27
CA GLN A 173 -11.79 -2.38 -12.49
C GLN A 173 -12.14 -3.65 -13.25
N ASP A 174 -12.51 -3.55 -14.53
CA ASP A 174 -12.85 -4.71 -15.36
C ASP A 174 -11.67 -5.68 -15.46
N VAL A 175 -10.46 -5.16 -15.67
CA VAL A 175 -9.24 -5.97 -15.74
C VAL A 175 -8.91 -6.59 -14.39
N ILE A 176 -8.98 -5.81 -13.31
CA ILE A 176 -8.67 -6.31 -11.95
C ILE A 176 -9.65 -7.42 -11.56
N ARG A 177 -10.96 -7.22 -11.76
CA ARG A 177 -12.00 -8.23 -11.46
C ARG A 177 -11.82 -9.49 -12.30
N GLY A 178 -11.68 -9.33 -13.61
CA GLY A 178 -11.68 -10.47 -14.53
C GLY A 178 -10.39 -11.27 -14.54
N ARG A 179 -9.25 -10.64 -14.26
CA ARG A 179 -7.93 -11.23 -14.54
C ARG A 179 -7.00 -11.31 -13.32
N LEU A 180 -7.11 -10.38 -12.37
CA LEU A 180 -6.14 -10.30 -11.27
C LEU A 180 -6.69 -10.88 -9.96
N LEU A 181 -7.93 -10.58 -9.59
CA LEU A 181 -8.53 -11.08 -8.34
C LEU A 181 -8.61 -12.61 -8.26
N PRO A 182 -8.97 -13.36 -9.32
CA PRO A 182 -8.95 -14.82 -9.26
C PRO A 182 -7.57 -15.36 -8.87
N ARG A 183 -6.50 -14.76 -9.43
CA ARG A 183 -5.12 -15.17 -9.16
C ARG A 183 -4.66 -14.78 -7.76
N ALA A 184 -5.02 -13.58 -7.31
CA ALA A 184 -4.78 -13.10 -5.96
C ALA A 184 -5.41 -14.03 -4.91
N GLN A 185 -6.66 -14.43 -5.14
CA GLN A 185 -7.38 -15.38 -4.29
C GLN A 185 -6.72 -16.77 -4.24
N GLU A 186 -6.35 -17.31 -5.41
CA GLU A 186 -5.68 -18.62 -5.50
C GLU A 186 -4.37 -18.64 -4.72
N LEU A 187 -3.57 -17.59 -4.88
CA LEU A 187 -2.26 -17.46 -4.23
C LEU A 187 -2.34 -16.95 -2.79
N LYS A 188 -3.52 -16.52 -2.34
CA LYS A 188 -3.78 -15.89 -1.04
C LYS A 188 -2.90 -14.67 -0.78
N VAL A 189 -2.74 -13.82 -1.81
CA VAL A 189 -1.97 -12.58 -1.76
C VAL A 189 -2.92 -11.41 -2.05
N ILE A 190 -2.85 -10.34 -1.28
CA ILE A 190 -3.69 -9.17 -1.45
C ILE A 190 -3.12 -8.26 -2.55
N ILE A 191 -3.96 -7.79 -3.47
CA ILE A 191 -3.61 -6.67 -4.35
C ILE A 191 -3.90 -5.38 -3.58
N ALA A 192 -2.90 -4.51 -3.47
CA ALA A 192 -2.99 -3.29 -2.68
C ALA A 192 -2.91 -2.07 -3.61
N VAL A 193 -4.00 -1.32 -3.72
CA VAL A 193 -4.16 -0.16 -4.62
C VAL A 193 -3.51 1.07 -3.98
N GLU A 194 -2.53 1.66 -4.66
CA GLU A 194 -1.84 2.87 -4.21
C GLU A 194 -2.40 4.12 -4.90
N GLU A 195 -2.62 5.20 -4.13
CA GLU A 195 -2.82 6.55 -4.67
C GLU A 195 -1.50 7.23 -5.07
N VAL A 196 -1.48 7.85 -6.25
CA VAL A 196 -0.30 8.52 -6.80
C VAL A 196 -0.68 9.79 -7.58
N TRP A 197 0.31 10.58 -8.00
CA TRP A 197 0.12 11.87 -8.68
C TRP A 197 -0.25 11.77 -10.17
N ASN A 198 -1.09 10.81 -10.57
CA ASN A 198 -1.42 10.56 -11.99
C ASN A 198 -2.84 10.98 -12.40
N LYS A 199 -3.42 11.90 -11.63
CA LYS A 199 -4.78 12.45 -11.83
C LYS A 199 -5.91 11.44 -11.58
N PHE A 200 -5.65 10.32 -10.91
CA PHE A 200 -6.64 9.30 -10.55
C PHE A 200 -6.62 9.05 -9.03
N LEU A 201 -7.79 8.84 -8.41
CA LEU A 201 -7.95 8.61 -6.95
C LEU A 201 -7.28 9.68 -6.08
N LEU A 202 -7.59 10.96 -6.33
CA LEU A 202 -6.92 12.09 -5.71
C LEU A 202 -7.49 12.49 -4.33
N SER A 203 -8.53 11.81 -3.86
CA SER A 203 -9.16 12.08 -2.57
C SER A 203 -9.37 10.78 -1.78
N PRO A 204 -9.42 10.87 -0.44
CA PRO A 204 -9.60 9.68 0.38
C PRO A 204 -10.96 9.02 0.15
N LEU A 205 -11.98 9.79 -0.25
CA LEU A 205 -13.32 9.29 -0.57
C LEU A 205 -13.33 8.52 -1.90
N GLU A 206 -12.55 8.95 -2.89
CA GLU A 206 -12.42 8.25 -4.17
C GLU A 206 -11.70 6.93 -4.02
N LEU A 207 -10.54 6.90 -3.33
CA LEU A 207 -9.79 5.66 -3.10
C LEU A 207 -10.61 4.64 -2.30
N ALA A 208 -11.23 5.11 -1.21
CA ALA A 208 -12.20 4.38 -0.40
C ALA A 208 -13.26 3.68 -1.28
N ARG A 209 -14.00 4.47 -2.04
CA ARG A 209 -15.06 3.98 -2.91
C ARG A 209 -14.54 3.02 -3.97
N TYR A 210 -13.40 3.33 -4.60
CA TYR A 210 -12.81 2.49 -5.64
C TYR A 210 -12.48 1.09 -5.11
N VAL A 211 -11.90 1.00 -3.90
CA VAL A 211 -11.58 -0.27 -3.25
C VAL A 211 -12.85 -1.02 -2.84
N ASP A 212 -13.81 -0.33 -2.23
CA ASP A 212 -15.08 -0.93 -1.76
C ASP A 212 -15.91 -1.53 -2.90
N GLU A 213 -15.90 -0.91 -4.09
CA GLU A 213 -16.64 -1.40 -5.26
C GLU A 213 -16.19 -2.78 -5.74
N PHE A 214 -15.00 -3.27 -5.37
CA PHE A 214 -14.58 -4.63 -5.70
C PHE A 214 -15.23 -5.71 -4.85
N ASP A 215 -15.73 -5.37 -3.66
CA ASP A 215 -16.32 -6.30 -2.69
C ASP A 215 -15.50 -7.59 -2.53
N SER A 216 -14.19 -7.43 -2.33
CA SER A 216 -13.24 -8.56 -2.29
C SER A 216 -12.25 -8.41 -1.15
N PRO A 217 -12.00 -9.46 -0.35
CA PRO A 217 -10.96 -9.42 0.67
C PRO A 217 -9.55 -9.38 0.06
N TRP A 218 -9.41 -9.70 -1.23
CA TRP A 218 -8.13 -9.75 -1.95
C TRP A 218 -7.74 -8.43 -2.61
N LEU A 219 -8.51 -7.36 -2.39
CA LEU A 219 -8.18 -6.00 -2.80
C LEU A 219 -8.30 -5.04 -1.62
N LYS A 220 -7.23 -4.29 -1.34
CA LYS A 220 -7.15 -3.32 -0.25
C LYS A 220 -6.46 -2.03 -0.72
N ALA A 221 -6.49 -0.98 0.11
CA ALA A 221 -5.71 0.22 -0.13
C ALA A 221 -4.28 0.08 0.39
N TYR A 222 -3.30 0.61 -0.36
CA TYR A 222 -1.92 0.83 0.06
C TYR A 222 -1.69 2.34 0.18
N PHE A 223 -1.82 2.89 1.37
CA PHE A 223 -1.75 4.35 1.58
C PHE A 223 -0.30 4.83 1.75
N ASP A 224 0.20 5.63 0.79
CA ASP A 224 1.49 6.32 0.85
C ASP A 224 1.29 7.79 1.28
N VAL A 225 1.63 8.05 2.55
CA VAL A 225 1.60 9.38 3.17
C VAL A 225 2.41 10.41 2.38
N GLY A 226 3.53 10.00 1.80
CA GLY A 226 4.43 10.87 1.03
C GLY A 226 3.78 11.37 -0.26
N ASN A 227 2.91 10.58 -0.88
CA ASN A 227 2.19 11.03 -2.07
C ASN A 227 1.17 12.13 -1.71
N VAL A 228 0.49 11.97 -0.57
CA VAL A 228 -0.61 12.85 -0.17
C VAL A 228 -0.19 14.13 0.53
N VAL A 229 0.91 14.13 1.30
CA VAL A 229 1.34 15.30 2.09
C VAL A 229 1.53 16.58 1.26
N PHE A 230 1.75 16.43 -0.04
CA PHE A 230 1.89 17.55 -0.97
C PHE A 230 0.59 18.33 -1.21
N TYR A 231 -0.57 17.66 -1.20
CA TYR A 231 -1.85 18.27 -1.62
C TYR A 231 -3.05 17.93 -0.72
N GLY A 232 -2.84 17.15 0.34
CA GLY A 232 -3.90 16.73 1.25
C GLY A 232 -3.39 16.51 2.68
N TYR A 233 -4.32 16.15 3.56
CA TYR A 233 -4.06 15.90 4.98
C TYR A 233 -4.03 14.39 5.27
N PRO A 234 -2.85 13.78 5.51
CA PRO A 234 -2.76 12.32 5.67
C PRO A 234 -3.65 11.74 6.77
N GLN A 235 -3.89 12.49 7.86
CA GLN A 235 -4.78 12.05 8.93
C GLN A 235 -6.23 11.81 8.47
N ASP A 236 -6.71 12.54 7.47
CA ASP A 236 -8.09 12.40 6.99
C ASP A 236 -8.20 11.18 6.07
N TRP A 237 -7.16 10.90 5.29
CA TRP A 237 -7.05 9.66 4.52
C TRP A 237 -7.02 8.44 5.42
N ILE A 238 -6.18 8.46 6.46
CA ILE A 238 -6.09 7.36 7.43
C ILE A 238 -7.45 7.10 8.09
N ARG A 239 -8.17 8.14 8.52
CA ARG A 239 -9.50 7.99 9.14
C ARG A 239 -10.52 7.40 8.17
N THR A 240 -10.53 7.89 6.94
CA THR A 240 -11.49 7.46 5.91
C THR A 240 -11.26 5.99 5.56
N LEU A 241 -10.02 5.61 5.24
CA LEU A 241 -9.68 4.25 4.83
C LEU A 241 -9.82 3.24 5.99
N ALA A 242 -9.49 3.65 7.22
CA ALA A 242 -9.66 2.79 8.39
C ALA A 242 -11.14 2.53 8.73
N GLY A 243 -12.02 3.51 8.50
CA GLY A 243 -13.45 3.38 8.78
C GLY A 243 -14.19 2.37 7.91
N GLN A 244 -13.63 1.98 6.76
CA GLN A 244 -14.29 1.11 5.77
C GLN A 244 -13.77 -0.34 5.73
N GLY A 245 -12.78 -0.69 6.57
CA GLY A 245 -12.17 -2.03 6.49
C GLY A 245 -11.35 -2.28 5.20
N ALA A 246 -11.11 -1.22 4.43
CA ALA A 246 -10.26 -1.18 3.25
C ALA A 246 -8.75 -1.15 3.58
N PHE A 247 -8.42 -1.05 4.87
CA PHE A 247 -7.06 -0.83 5.36
C PHE A 247 -6.47 -2.08 6.01
N GLU A 248 -5.45 -2.68 5.39
CA GLU A 248 -4.47 -3.46 6.12
C GLU A 248 -3.35 -2.52 6.56
N ARG A 249 -3.01 -2.51 7.85
CA ARG A 249 -1.91 -1.70 8.38
C ARG A 249 -0.58 -2.32 7.94
N LEU A 250 -0.21 -2.08 6.69
CA LEU A 250 1.10 -2.41 6.16
C LEU A 250 2.15 -1.52 6.84
N PRO A 251 3.39 -2.01 7.01
CA PRO A 251 4.47 -1.18 7.55
C PRO A 251 4.61 0.07 6.69
N ALA A 252 4.53 1.25 7.31
CA ALA A 252 4.65 2.51 6.59
C ALA A 252 5.99 2.55 5.86
N ARG A 253 5.96 2.84 4.55
CA ARG A 253 7.17 3.12 3.80
C ARG A 253 7.81 4.35 4.43
N SER A 254 9.04 4.20 4.91
CA SER A 254 9.78 5.32 5.48
C SER A 254 10.44 6.12 4.36
N SER A 255 9.64 6.75 3.51
CA SER A 255 10.12 7.84 2.67
C SER A 255 10.30 9.07 3.56
N GLU A 256 11.57 9.37 3.84
CA GLU A 256 12.09 10.62 4.41
C GLU A 256 11.32 11.20 5.61
N ARG A 257 11.89 11.01 6.81
CA ARG A 257 11.61 11.95 7.91
C ARG A 257 11.86 13.37 7.37
N PRO A 258 10.91 14.31 7.46
CA PRO A 258 11.24 15.71 7.27
C PRO A 258 12.21 16.07 8.40
N LEU A 259 13.50 16.14 8.08
CA LEU A 259 14.55 16.67 8.96
C LEU A 259 14.24 18.10 9.42
N HIS A 260 13.24 18.76 8.82
CA HIS A 260 12.88 20.14 9.09
C HIS A 260 11.97 20.43 10.30
N LEU A 261 11.38 19.43 10.98
CA LEU A 261 10.50 19.73 12.13
C LEU A 261 11.23 19.80 13.49
N ALA A 262 12.45 19.27 13.61
CA ALA A 262 13.21 19.28 14.86
C ALA A 262 14.02 20.58 15.06
N GLU A 263 14.43 21.27 13.98
CA GLU A 263 15.19 22.52 14.09
C GLU A 263 14.31 23.77 14.31
N HIS A 264 13.02 23.70 13.96
CA HIS A 264 12.11 24.84 14.13
C HIS A 264 11.72 25.13 15.59
N ARG A 265 11.88 24.17 16.51
CA ARG A 265 11.66 24.41 17.95
C ARG A 265 12.87 25.06 18.65
N ARG A 266 14.08 24.98 18.09
CA ARG A 266 15.28 25.62 18.68
C ARG A 266 15.56 27.03 18.15
N ARG A 267 15.00 27.43 17.00
CA ARG A 267 15.19 28.78 16.42
C ARG A 267 14.11 29.81 16.78
N ARG A 268 12.99 29.41 17.39
CA ARG A 268 11.90 30.36 17.78
C ARG A 268 12.23 31.27 18.97
N HIS A 269 13.34 31.05 19.69
CA HIS A 269 13.76 31.94 20.78
C HIS A 269 14.79 33.02 20.38
N ARG A 270 15.13 33.19 19.09
CA ARG A 270 16.13 34.20 18.67
C ARG A 270 15.74 35.18 17.56
N LEU A 271 14.52 35.14 17.03
CA LEU A 271 14.11 36.03 15.92
C LEU A 271 12.81 36.82 16.15
N ALA A 272 12.39 37.01 17.40
CA ALA A 272 11.23 37.84 17.74
C ALA A 272 11.53 39.36 17.79
N GLY A 273 12.56 39.84 17.10
CA GLY A 273 13.06 41.22 17.24
C GLY A 273 13.12 42.08 15.98
N GLY A 274 12.77 41.59 14.79
CA GLY A 274 13.15 42.31 13.56
C GLY A 274 12.38 41.97 12.29
N ALA A 275 11.05 42.02 12.32
CA ALA A 275 10.27 41.99 11.07
C ALA A 275 8.89 42.63 11.26
N SER A 276 8.84 43.94 11.53
CA SER A 276 7.56 44.69 11.62
C SER A 276 7.52 46.00 10.82
N ARG A 277 8.42 46.23 9.84
CA ARG A 277 8.43 47.50 9.09
C ARG A 277 8.44 47.42 7.56
N VAL A 278 8.52 46.24 6.95
CA VAL A 278 8.65 46.14 5.47
C VAL A 278 7.38 45.66 4.74
N CYS A 279 6.42 45.00 5.40
CA CYS A 279 5.16 44.58 4.77
C CYS A 279 3.98 45.57 4.89
N ARG A 280 4.21 46.81 5.38
CA ARG A 280 3.13 47.80 5.57
C ARG A 280 3.09 48.94 4.53
N ARG A 281 3.86 48.85 3.44
CA ARG A 281 3.93 49.90 2.39
C ARG A 281 3.57 49.47 0.96
N ARG A 282 2.97 48.29 0.76
CA ARG A 282 2.59 47.82 -0.59
C ARG A 282 1.16 47.31 -0.76
N LEU A 283 0.26 47.67 0.18
CA LEU A 283 -1.17 47.31 0.16
C LEU A 283 -2.11 48.51 0.29
N SER A 284 -1.62 49.73 -0.01
CA SER A 284 -2.42 50.97 0.00
C SER A 284 -2.39 51.70 -1.37
N ARG A 285 -2.22 50.96 -2.47
CA ARG A 285 -2.25 51.50 -3.85
C ARG A 285 -3.09 50.67 -4.83
N LEU A 286 -4.04 49.88 -4.32
CA LEU A 286 -4.93 49.03 -5.14
C LEU A 286 -6.42 49.14 -4.73
N CYS A 287 -6.79 50.19 -3.99
CA CYS A 287 -8.20 50.42 -3.60
C CYS A 287 -8.72 51.85 -3.83
N ASP A 288 -7.95 52.73 -4.48
CA ASP A 288 -8.43 54.05 -4.90
C ASP A 288 -8.25 54.15 -6.42
N ASP A 289 -9.24 53.68 -7.18
CA ASP A 289 -9.54 54.10 -8.56
C ASP A 289 -10.86 53.42 -8.97
N GLY A 290 -11.97 53.98 -8.51
CA GLY A 290 -13.30 53.43 -8.74
C GLY A 290 -14.42 54.41 -8.40
N SER A 291 -14.30 55.68 -8.80
CA SER A 291 -15.41 56.62 -8.77
C SER A 291 -15.23 57.78 -9.77
N GLY A 292 -16.04 57.78 -10.83
CA GLY A 292 -16.53 59.02 -11.46
C GLY A 292 -15.99 59.38 -12.84
N THR A 293 -16.79 59.11 -13.87
CA THR A 293 -17.46 60.06 -14.79
C THR A 293 -17.50 59.54 -16.24
N GLY A 294 -18.71 59.49 -16.79
CA GLY A 294 -19.07 59.00 -18.11
C GLY A 294 -20.55 58.62 -18.13
#